data_AF-A0A1U7Y3A4-F1
#
_entry.id   AF-A0A1U7Y3A4-F1
#
_cell.length_a   1.000
_cell.length_b   1.000
_cell.length_c   1.000
_cell.angle_alpha   90.00
_cell.angle_beta   90.00
_cell.angle_gamma   90.00
#
_symmetry.space_group_name_H-M   'P 1'
#
loop_
_entity.id
_entity.type
_entity.pdbx_description
1 polymer ?
#
loop_
_entity_poly.entity_id
_entity_poly.type
_entity_poly.pdbx_seq_one_letter_code
_entity_poly.pdbx_strand_id
1 'polypeptide(L)' 'MEKKNFAGRNSSIPREIIFEIFSWLPARSVMRFKCVARFCNSFISEANFVNIHARRSIYDPSWWNKILFARKEISFLYY' A
#
# COMPACT_ATOMS: atom_id res chain seq x y z
N MET A 1 -41.58 -10.28 15.12
CA MET A 1 -40.54 -9.23 15.01
C MET A 1 -39.78 -9.44 13.72
N GLU A 2 -40.06 -8.61 12.72
CA GLU A 2 -39.49 -8.67 11.38
C GLU A 2 -38.03 -8.18 11.46
N LYS A 3 -37.06 -9.06 11.15
CA LYS A 3 -35.66 -8.66 11.06
C LYS A 3 -35.51 -7.78 9.83
N LYS A 4 -35.46 -6.46 10.03
CA LYS A 4 -35.07 -5.53 8.98
C LYS A 4 -33.63 -5.84 8.57
N ASN A 5 -33.47 -6.52 7.44
CA ASN A 5 -32.18 -6.68 6.80
C ASN A 5 -31.70 -5.28 6.40
N PHE A 6 -30.87 -4.67 7.24
CA PHE A 6 -30.09 -3.51 6.86
C PHE A 6 -29.04 -4.00 5.87
N ALA A 7 -29.47 -4.22 4.63
CA ALA A 7 -28.58 -4.24 3.48
C ALA A 7 -28.06 -2.81 3.28
N GLY A 8 -27.24 -2.36 4.25
CA GLY A 8 -26.43 -1.17 4.09
C GLY A 8 -25.60 -1.40 2.84
N ARG A 9 -25.73 -0.52 1.86
CA ARG A 9 -24.86 -0.54 0.69
C ARG A 9 -23.44 -0.58 1.24
N ASN A 10 -22.74 -1.70 1.03
CA ASN A 10 -21.32 -1.78 1.33
C ASN A 10 -20.63 -0.81 0.36
N SER A 11 -20.48 0.44 0.77
CA SER A 11 -19.77 1.48 0.02
C SER A 11 -18.26 1.23 0.18
N SER A 12 -17.80 0.06 -0.26
CA SER A 12 -16.37 -0.24 -0.30
C SER A 12 -15.74 0.56 -1.42
N ILE A 13 -14.64 1.22 -1.13
CA ILE A 13 -13.83 1.89 -2.14
C ILE A 13 -13.29 0.81 -3.11
N PRO A 14 -13.38 1.01 -4.44
CA PRO A 14 -12.82 0.08 -5.41
C PRO A 14 -11.32 -0.14 -5.19
N ARG A 15 -10.84 -1.35 -5.46
CA ARG A 15 -9.45 -1.76 -5.24
C ARG A 15 -8.46 -0.88 -6.00
N GLU A 16 -8.84 -0.48 -7.21
CA GLU A 16 -8.04 0.33 -8.14
C GLU A 16 -7.80 1.73 -7.58
N ILE A 17 -8.79 2.29 -6.88
CA ILE A 17 -8.65 3.59 -6.22
C ILE A 17 -7.71 3.48 -5.02
N ILE A 18 -7.81 2.40 -4.24
CA ILE A 18 -6.86 2.13 -3.15
C ILE A 18 -5.44 1.95 -3.69
N PHE A 19 -5.30 1.28 -4.84
CA PHE A 19 -4.03 1.10 -5.56
C PHE A 19 -3.38 2.45 -5.86
N GLU A 20 -4.15 3.33 -6.50
CA GLU A 20 -3.67 4.63 -6.91
C GLU A 20 -3.26 5.44 -5.68
N ILE A 21 -4.09 5.52 -4.64
CA ILE A 21 -3.76 6.22 -3.39
C ILE A 21 -2.44 5.70 -2.82
N PHE A 22 -2.31 4.38 -2.61
CA PHE A 22 -1.15 3.81 -1.93
C PHE A 22 0.14 3.97 -2.75
N SER A 23 0.04 3.92 -4.08
CA SER A 23 1.20 4.02 -4.96
C SER A 23 1.76 5.45 -5.06
N TRP A 24 0.98 6.47 -4.69
CA TRP A 24 1.44 7.87 -4.57
C TRP A 24 1.98 8.22 -3.17
N LEU A 25 1.77 7.39 -2.16
CA LEU A 25 2.29 7.65 -0.82
C LEU A 25 3.81 7.46 -0.76
N PRO A 26 4.53 8.10 0.17
CA PRO A 26 5.93 7.74 0.43
C PRO A 26 6.07 6.31 0.96
N ALA A 27 7.14 5.61 0.56
CA ALA A 27 7.40 4.21 0.93
C ALA A 27 7.28 3.95 2.44
N ARG A 28 7.78 4.87 3.28
CA ARG A 28 7.72 4.73 4.74
C ARG A 28 6.29 4.71 5.28
N SER A 29 5.39 5.48 4.68
CA SER A 29 3.97 5.49 5.04
C SER A 29 3.32 4.17 4.62
N VAL A 30 3.58 3.73 3.39
CA VAL A 30 3.06 2.46 2.85
C VAL A 30 3.48 1.27 3.73
N MET A 31 4.74 1.20 4.14
CA MET A 31 5.22 0.10 4.98
C MET A 31 4.51 0.01 6.34
N ARG A 32 4.07 1.13 6.92
CA ARG A 32 3.27 1.12 8.16
C ARG A 32 1.87 0.54 7.94
N PHE A 33 1.30 0.69 6.74
CA PHE A 33 -0.02 0.14 6.41
C PHE A 33 -0.03 -1.39 6.34
N LYS A 34 1.11 -2.06 6.12
CA LYS A 34 1.19 -3.54 6.18
C LYS A 34 0.72 -4.09 7.53
N CYS A 35 0.90 -3.34 8.62
CA CYS A 35 0.49 -3.74 9.97
C CYS A 35 -0.96 -3.37 10.32
N VAL A 36 -1.66 -2.61 9.47
CA VAL A 36 -3.01 -2.08 9.79
C VAL A 36 -4.10 -3.12 9.49
N ALA A 37 -3.97 -3.85 8.38
CA ALA A 37 -4.93 -4.86 7.98
C ALA A 37 -4.28 -5.93 7.09
N ARG A 38 -4.80 -7.15 7.14
CA ARG A 38 -4.38 -8.25 6.25
C ARG A 38 -4.53 -7.88 4.77
N PHE A 39 -5.61 -7.17 4.44
CA PHE A 39 -5.83 -6.65 3.08
C PHE A 39 -4.69 -5.74 2.64
N CYS A 40 -4.30 -4.77 3.47
CA CYS A 40 -3.20 -3.85 3.17
C CYS A 40 -1.87 -4.61 2.99
N ASN A 41 -1.57 -5.58 3.85
CA ASN A 41 -0.36 -6.39 3.71
C ASN A 41 -0.34 -7.16 2.39
N SER A 42 -1.41 -7.87 2.05
CA SER A 42 -1.53 -8.63 0.80
C SER A 42 -1.40 -7.72 -0.42
N PHE A 43 -1.97 -6.51 -0.34
CA PHE A 43 -2.01 -5.57 -1.44
C PHE A 43 -0.65 -4.89 -1.69
N ILE A 44 0.03 -4.48 -0.62
CA ILE A 44 1.36 -3.85 -0.70
C ILE A 44 2.43 -4.86 -1.13
N SER A 45 2.25 -6.13 -0.78
CA SER A 45 3.14 -7.22 -1.19
C SER A 45 2.93 -7.67 -2.65
N GLU A 46 1.96 -7.13 -3.37
CA GLU A 46 1.72 -7.50 -4.77
C GLU A 46 2.83 -6.98 -5.70
N ALA A 47 3.39 -7.83 -6.56
CA ALA A 47 4.52 -7.47 -7.42
C ALA A 47 4.22 -6.26 -8.33
N ASN A 48 2.98 -6.15 -8.82
CA ASN A 48 2.54 -5.02 -9.64
C ASN A 48 2.57 -3.70 -8.83
N PHE A 49 2.13 -3.74 -7.57
CA PHE A 49 2.20 -2.59 -6.67
C PHE A 49 3.64 -2.14 -6.46
N VAL A 50 4.55 -3.08 -6.14
CA VAL A 50 5.98 -2.79 -5.93
C VAL A 50 6.61 -2.13 -7.15
N ASN A 51 6.33 -2.63 -8.36
CA ASN A 51 6.90 -2.07 -9.59
C ASN A 51 6.41 -0.62 -9.85
N ILE A 52 5.11 -0.38 -9.76
CA ILE A 52 4.53 0.95 -9.99
C ILE A 52 4.99 1.93 -8.92
N HIS A 53 4.99 1.51 -7.66
CA HIS A 53 5.44 2.34 -6.54
C HIS A 53 6.93 2.71 -6.68
N ALA A 54 7.78 1.76 -7.07
CA ALA A 54 9.20 2.01 -7.32
C ALA A 54 9.39 3.07 -8.42
N ARG A 55 8.66 2.97 -9.54
CA ARG A 55 8.70 3.96 -10.63
C ARG A 55 8.26 5.35 -10.18
N ARG A 56 7.13 5.45 -9.47
CA ARG A 56 6.59 6.73 -8.98
C ARG A 56 7.48 7.39 -7.94
N SER A 57 8.14 6.57 -7.12
CA SER A 57 9.05 7.07 -6.11
C SER A 57 10.21 7.87 -6.73
N ILE A 58 10.65 7.60 -7.97
CA ILE A 58 11.79 8.29 -8.61
C ILE A 58 11.61 9.82 -8.65
N TYR A 59 10.37 10.29 -8.61
CA TYR A 59 10.00 11.70 -8.60
C TYR A 59 9.87 12.32 -7.20
N ASP A 60 10.10 11.57 -6.12
CA ASP A 60 10.11 12.08 -4.75
C ASP A 60 11.43 12.83 -4.47
N PRO A 61 11.40 14.15 -4.22
CA PRO A 61 12.60 14.96 -3.98
C PRO A 61 13.37 14.55 -2.71
N SER A 62 12.79 13.70 -1.85
CA SER A 62 13.45 13.14 -0.67
C SER A 62 14.32 11.90 -0.96
N TRP A 63 15.09 11.94 -2.06
CA TRP A 63 16.01 10.89 -2.54
C TRP A 63 16.91 10.28 -1.45
N TRP A 64 17.30 11.06 -0.43
CA TRP A 64 18.09 10.58 0.72
C TRP A 64 17.38 9.49 1.54
N ASN A 65 16.06 9.58 1.71
CA ASN A 65 15.31 8.53 2.39
C ASN A 65 15.35 7.23 1.60
N LYS A 66 15.36 7.30 0.27
CA LYS A 66 15.34 6.15 -0.63
C LYS A 66 16.65 5.37 -0.67
N ILE A 67 17.80 6.03 -0.55
CA ILE A 67 19.09 5.34 -0.39
C ILE A 67 19.14 4.56 0.93
N LEU A 68 18.62 5.16 2.00
CA LEU A 68 18.50 4.51 3.30
C LEU A 68 17.53 3.32 3.27
N PHE A 69 16.44 3.44 2.51
CA PHE A 69 15.44 2.38 2.32
C PHE A 69 15.92 1.30 1.36
N ALA A 70 16.62 1.59 0.26
CA ALA A 70 17.21 0.59 -0.62
C ALA A 70 18.25 -0.28 0.12
N ARG A 71 19.04 0.32 1.02
CA ARG A 71 19.93 -0.45 1.93
C ARG A 71 19.17 -1.30 2.94
N LYS A 72 17.92 -0.97 3.28
CA LYS A 72 17.06 -1.79 4.15
C LYS A 72 16.16 -2.76 3.38
N GLU A 73 15.80 -2.50 2.13
CA GLU A 73 14.97 -3.36 1.29
C GLU A 73 15.71 -4.62 0.84
N ILE A 74 17.04 -4.60 0.67
CA ILE A 74 17.82 -5.83 0.48
C ILE A 74 17.64 -6.79 1.67
N SER A 75 17.35 -6.28 2.87
CA SER A 75 17.13 -7.10 4.06
C SER A 75 15.65 -7.46 4.32
N PHE A 76 14.68 -6.74 3.74
CA PHE A 76 13.23 -7.01 3.89
C PHE A 76 12.60 -7.75 2.71
N LEU A 77 13.35 -7.92 1.60
CA LEU A 77 12.98 -8.82 0.51
C LEU A 77 13.47 -10.26 0.73
N TYR A 78 14.14 -10.53 1.87
CA TYR A 78 14.69 -11.85 2.25
C TYR A 78 14.11 -12.40 3.57
N TYR A 79 12.87 -12.03 3.91
CA TYR A 79 12.07 -12.71 4.93
C TYR A 79 10.58 -12.66 4.63
#